data_AF-A1ALK3-F1
#
_entry.id   AF-A1ALK3-F1
#
_cell.length_a   1.000
_cell.length_b   1.000
_cell.length_c   1.000
_cell.angle_alpha   90.00
_cell.angle_beta   90.00
_cell.angle_gamma   90.00
#
_symmetry.space_group_name_H-M   'P 1'
#
loop_
_entity.id
_entity.type
_entity.pdbx_description
1 polymer ?
#
loop_
_entity_poly.entity_id
_entity_poly.type
_entity_poly.pdbx_seq_one_letter_code
_entity_poly.pdbx_strand_id
1 'polypeptide(L)'
;MTTLLLAPPIAFLLITLVVSIELWSFKAITAKGTPCKGKRKPYACGEDITRHRTQPDYSQFFSIAFFFTIMHVVVMIIATIPPGSLASSALAVLFTLCAALGLFVLFRRNN
;
A
#
# COMPACT_ATOMS: atom_id res chain seq x y z
N MET A 1 6.23 18.70 -27.24
CA MET A 1 4.75 18.65 -27.12
C MET A 1 4.28 17.38 -26.40
N THR A 2 4.71 16.19 -26.83
CA THR A 2 4.32 14.89 -26.22
C THR A 2 5.00 14.56 -24.89
N THR A 3 6.15 15.15 -24.59
CA THR A 3 6.91 14.90 -23.36
C THR A 3 6.24 15.41 -22.08
N LEU A 4 5.39 16.44 -22.19
CA LEU A 4 4.70 17.01 -21.04
C LEU A 4 3.59 16.09 -20.53
N LEU A 5 2.86 15.41 -21.43
CA LEU A 5 1.83 14.44 -21.06
C LEU A 5 2.41 13.20 -20.36
N LEU A 6 3.62 12.78 -20.75
CA LEU A 6 4.33 11.65 -20.15
C LEU A 6 5.08 12.00 -18.86
N ALA A 7 5.11 13.28 -18.45
CA ALA A 7 5.73 13.66 -17.19
C ALA A 7 4.97 12.95 -16.04
N PRO A 8 5.66 12.20 -15.16
CA PRO A 8 5.02 11.41 -14.10
C PRO A 8 3.94 12.14 -13.28
N PRO A 9 4.13 13.40 -12.81
CA PRO A 9 3.08 14.08 -12.05
C PRO A 9 1.85 14.42 -12.90
N ILE A 10 2.03 14.74 -14.18
CA ILE A 10 0.93 15.11 -15.09
C ILE A 10 0.15 13.85 -15.47
N ALA A 11 0.85 12.77 -15.83
CA ALA A 11 0.22 11.48 -16.11
C ALA A 11 -0.57 10.96 -14.89
N PHE A 12 0.00 11.04 -13.68
CA PHE A 12 -0.68 10.66 -12.45
C PHE A 12 -1.98 11.45 -12.21
N LEU A 13 -1.93 12.78 -12.36
CA LEU A 13 -3.12 13.63 -12.19
C LEU A 13 -4.21 13.33 -13.23
N LEU A 14 -3.83 13.15 -14.50
CA LEU A 14 -4.79 12.82 -15.56
C LEU A 14 -5.45 11.47 -15.34
N ILE A 15 -4.68 10.43 -15.02
CA ILE A 15 -5.23 9.10 -14.73
C ILE A 15 -6.14 9.16 -13.50
N THR A 16 -5.72 9.85 -12.45
CA THR A 16 -6.52 10.00 -11.22
C THR A 16 -7.84 10.72 -11.52
N LEU A 17 -7.81 11.76 -12.35
CA LEU A 17 -8.99 12.48 -12.79
C LEU A 17 -9.95 11.56 -13.56
N VAL A 18 -9.46 10.82 -14.54
CA VAL A 18 -10.28 9.89 -15.34
C VAL A 18 -10.92 8.82 -14.45
N VAL A 19 -10.13 8.14 -13.62
CA VAL A 19 -10.63 7.12 -12.68
C VAL A 19 -11.66 7.71 -11.71
N SER A 20 -11.46 8.95 -11.25
CA SER A 20 -12.42 9.62 -10.37
C SER A 20 -13.76 9.89 -11.06
N ILE A 21 -13.72 10.32 -12.34
CA ILE A 21 -14.92 10.53 -13.15
C ILE A 21 -15.67 9.20 -13.39
N GLU A 22 -14.94 8.13 -13.68
CA GLU A 22 -15.51 6.79 -13.84
C GLU A 22 -16.20 6.32 -12.56
N LEU A 23 -15.51 6.40 -11.41
CA LEU A 23 -16.08 6.03 -10.11
C LEU A 23 -17.33 6.85 -9.76
N TRP A 24 -17.32 8.15 -10.06
CA TRP A 24 -18.48 9.01 -9.86
C TRP A 24 -19.65 8.61 -10.77
N SER A 25 -19.37 8.30 -12.04
CA SER A 25 -20.37 7.86 -13.02
C SER A 25 -20.98 6.52 -12.60
N PHE A 26 -20.17 5.55 -12.17
CA PHE A 26 -20.67 4.27 -11.69
C PHE A 26 -21.48 4.42 -10.41
N LYS A 27 -21.09 5.30 -9.50
CA LYS A 27 -21.88 5.62 -8.31
C LYS A 27 -23.27 6.14 -8.67
N ALA A 28 -23.41 6.88 -9.78
CA ALA A 28 -24.70 7.39 -10.24
C ALA A 28 -25.63 6.28 -10.74
N ILE A 29 -25.07 5.23 -11.36
CA ILE A 29 -25.83 4.11 -11.96
C ILE A 29 -26.05 2.96 -10.96
N THR A 30 -25.28 2.90 -9.87
CA THR A 30 -25.34 1.81 -8.89
C THR A 30 -26.69 1.74 -8.18
N ALA A 31 -27.22 0.52 -8.05
CA ALA A 31 -28.48 0.26 -7.34
C ALA A 31 -28.40 0.71 -5.87
N LYS A 32 -29.37 1.53 -5.46
CA LYS A 32 -29.50 1.95 -4.06
C LYS A 32 -30.37 0.96 -3.32
N GLY A 33 -29.80 0.25 -2.34
CA GLY A 33 -30.59 -0.63 -1.48
C GLY A 33 -31.55 0.18 -0.59
N THR A 34 -32.75 -0.34 -0.33
CA THR A 34 -33.71 0.27 0.59
C THR A 34 -33.14 0.33 2.02
N PRO A 35 -33.51 1.35 2.82
CA PRO A 35 -33.17 1.36 4.24
C PRO A 35 -33.98 0.29 4.97
N CYS A 36 -33.29 -0.58 5.73
CA CYS A 36 -33.94 -1.59 6.57
C CYS A 36 -33.32 -1.58 7.97
N LYS A 37 -34.11 -2.02 8.96
CA LYS A 37 -33.64 -2.17 10.35
C LYS A 37 -32.49 -3.17 10.37
N GLY A 38 -31.34 -2.75 10.91
CA GLY A 38 -30.14 -3.60 10.96
C GLY A 38 -29.19 -3.49 9.78
N LYS A 39 -29.50 -2.70 8.72
CA LYS A 39 -28.62 -2.54 7.54
C LYS A 39 -27.19 -2.08 7.87
N ARG A 40 -27.04 -1.33 8.95
CA ARG A 40 -25.76 -0.80 9.46
C ARG A 40 -25.28 -1.50 10.72
N LYS A 41 -25.96 -2.55 11.18
CA LYS A 41 -25.48 -3.36 12.30
C LYS A 41 -24.31 -4.23 11.80
N PRO A 42 -23.25 -4.42 12.62
CA PRO A 42 -22.18 -5.37 12.31
C PRO A 42 -22.73 -6.77 12.08
N TYR A 43 -22.10 -7.53 11.19
CA TYR A 43 -22.46 -8.92 10.98
C TYR A 43 -22.04 -9.75 12.19
N ALA A 44 -23.02 -10.30 12.90
CA ALA A 44 -22.84 -11.14 14.08
C ALA A 44 -23.84 -12.31 14.09
N CYS A 45 -24.12 -12.89 12.92
CA CYS A 45 -25.08 -14.00 12.78
C CYS A 45 -26.49 -13.74 13.35
N GLY A 46 -26.89 -12.46 13.48
CA GLY A 46 -28.17 -12.07 14.08
C GLY A 46 -28.12 -11.78 15.59
N GLU A 47 -26.98 -11.97 16.23
CA GLU A 47 -26.78 -11.67 17.66
C GLU A 47 -26.41 -10.20 17.91
N ASP A 48 -26.78 -9.68 19.08
CA ASP A 48 -26.33 -8.37 19.54
C ASP A 48 -24.97 -8.50 20.24
N ILE A 49 -23.92 -8.01 19.58
CA ILE A 49 -22.56 -7.97 20.13
C ILE A 49 -22.49 -6.93 21.27
N THR A 50 -22.23 -7.38 22.49
CA THR A 50 -22.03 -6.49 23.66
C THR A 50 -20.65 -5.82 23.67
N ARG A 51 -19.63 -6.45 23.07
CA ARG A 51 -18.24 -5.97 23.08
C ARG A 51 -17.76 -5.62 21.67
N HIS A 52 -17.85 -4.34 21.32
CA HIS A 52 -17.56 -3.84 19.97
C HIS A 52 -16.06 -3.59 19.67
N ARG A 53 -15.17 -3.74 20.66
CA ARG A 53 -13.74 -3.43 20.51
C ARG A 53 -12.89 -4.49 21.18
N THR A 54 -12.59 -5.56 20.46
CA THR A 54 -11.44 -6.43 20.75
C THR A 54 -10.23 -5.82 20.05
N GLN A 55 -9.13 -5.62 20.77
CA GLN A 55 -7.85 -5.27 20.16
C GLN A 55 -7.23 -6.58 19.66
N PRO A 56 -7.12 -6.79 18.33
CA PRO A 56 -6.41 -7.96 17.82
C PRO A 56 -4.92 -7.82 18.14
N ASP A 57 -4.26 -8.95 18.37
CA ASP A 57 -2.80 -8.96 18.54
C ASP A 57 -2.13 -8.70 17.19
N TYR A 58 -1.46 -7.55 17.09
CA TYR A 58 -0.70 -7.15 15.91
C TYR A 58 0.78 -7.50 15.99
N SER A 59 1.23 -8.21 17.03
CA SER A 59 2.64 -8.57 17.22
C SER A 59 3.29 -9.18 15.98
N GLN A 60 2.59 -10.08 15.29
CA GLN A 60 3.05 -10.71 14.05
C GLN A 60 2.87 -9.83 12.82
N PHE A 61 1.76 -9.09 12.75
CA PHE A 61 1.44 -8.22 11.60
C PHE A 61 2.41 -7.03 11.50
N PHE A 62 2.89 -6.55 12.65
CA PHE A 62 3.83 -5.43 12.74
C PHE A 62 5.10 -5.69 11.93
N SER A 63 5.79 -6.81 12.17
CA SER A 63 7.03 -7.15 11.44
C SER A 63 6.80 -7.31 9.94
N ILE A 64 5.66 -7.87 9.53
CA ILE A 64 5.31 -8.06 8.11
C ILE A 64 5.08 -6.70 7.43
N ALA A 65 4.37 -5.78 8.07
CA ALA A 65 4.12 -4.44 7.53
C ALA A 65 5.43 -3.67 7.31
N PHE A 66 6.34 -3.67 8.29
CA PHE A 66 7.64 -3.01 8.17
C PHE A 66 8.54 -3.68 7.13
N PHE A 67 8.53 -5.00 7.04
CA PHE A 67 9.24 -5.72 5.97
C PHE A 67 8.78 -5.24 4.60
N PHE A 68 7.48 -5.19 4.36
CA PHE A 68 6.92 -4.74 3.08
C PHE A 68 7.32 -3.28 2.78
N THR A 69 7.24 -2.37 3.75
CA THR A 69 7.61 -0.97 3.57
C THR A 69 9.10 -0.80 3.23
N ILE A 70 9.99 -1.49 3.94
CA ILE A 70 11.44 -1.44 3.67
C ILE A 70 11.71 -1.97 2.26
N MET A 71 11.18 -3.16 1.92
CA MET A 71 11.36 -3.76 0.61
C MET A 71 10.81 -2.91 -0.52
N HIS A 72 9.65 -2.26 -0.32
CA HIS A 72 9.02 -1.39 -1.31
C HIS A 72 9.93 -0.21 -1.68
N VAL A 73 10.50 0.47 -0.67
CA VAL A 73 11.43 1.59 -0.90
C VAL A 73 12.71 1.12 -1.56
N VAL A 74 13.25 -0.03 -1.16
CA VAL A 74 14.50 -0.59 -1.71
C VAL A 74 14.34 -0.94 -3.18
N VAL A 75 13.26 -1.63 -3.54
CA VAL A 75 12.97 -1.97 -4.95
C VAL A 75 12.76 -0.71 -5.78
N MET A 76 12.05 0.30 -5.24
CA MET A 76 11.89 1.59 -5.92
C MET A 76 13.24 2.26 -6.21
N ILE A 77 14.14 2.31 -5.22
CA ILE A 77 15.48 2.89 -5.40
C ILE A 77 16.25 2.11 -6.45
N ILE A 78 16.35 0.78 -6.32
CA ILE A 78 17.08 -0.07 -7.27
C ILE A 78 16.55 0.09 -8.70
N ALA A 79 15.23 0.14 -8.88
CA ALA A 79 14.59 0.31 -10.18
C ALA A 79 14.88 1.67 -10.84
N THR A 80 15.18 2.70 -10.05
CA THR A 80 15.50 4.05 -10.55
C THR A 80 16.97 4.28 -10.85
N ILE A 81 17.87 3.36 -10.44
CA ILE A 81 19.30 3.50 -10.66
C ILE A 81 19.62 3.25 -12.16
N PRO A 82 20.33 4.18 -12.84
CA PRO A 82 20.69 3.99 -14.24
C PRO A 82 21.71 2.84 -14.40
N PRO A 83 21.49 1.91 -15.35
CA PRO A 83 22.42 0.81 -15.60
C PRO A 83 23.69 1.30 -16.30
N GLY A 84 24.78 0.53 -16.17
CA GLY A 84 25.98 0.70 -17.02
C GLY A 84 27.20 1.34 -16.36
N SER A 85 27.18 1.62 -15.05
CA SER A 85 28.38 2.09 -14.33
C SER A 85 28.70 1.21 -13.12
N LEU A 86 29.98 1.05 -12.80
CA LEU A 86 30.40 0.31 -11.60
C LEU A 86 29.86 0.97 -10.33
N ALA A 87 29.82 2.30 -10.29
CA ALA A 87 29.27 3.07 -9.17
C ALA A 87 27.77 2.82 -8.98
N SER A 88 27.00 2.70 -10.06
CA SER A 88 25.55 2.43 -9.98
C SER A 88 25.26 1.01 -9.48
N SER A 89 26.03 0.02 -9.93
CA SER A 89 25.96 -1.34 -9.38
C SER A 89 26.38 -1.40 -7.90
N ALA A 90 27.45 -0.68 -7.52
CA ALA A 90 27.91 -0.62 -6.14
C ALA A 90 26.85 0.01 -5.21
N LEU A 91 26.18 1.08 -5.66
CA LEU A 91 25.10 1.72 -4.92
C LEU A 91 23.90 0.79 -4.71
N ALA A 92 23.50 0.04 -5.75
CA ALA A 92 22.41 -0.93 -5.65
C ALA A 92 22.73 -2.06 -4.65
N VAL A 93 23.95 -2.59 -4.70
CA VAL A 93 24.43 -3.60 -3.74
C VAL A 93 24.45 -3.04 -2.32
N LEU A 94 24.99 -1.84 -2.13
CA LEU A 94 25.05 -1.19 -0.82
C LEU A 94 23.66 -1.01 -0.21
N PHE A 95 22.69 -0.48 -0.97
CA PHE A 95 21.31 -0.32 -0.51
C PHE A 95 20.66 -1.66 -0.16
N THR A 96 20.91 -2.69 -0.97
CA THR A 96 20.39 -4.04 -0.71
C THR A 96 20.97 -4.63 0.58
N LEU A 97 22.26 -4.45 0.84
CA LEU A 97 22.90 -4.89 2.09
C LEU A 97 22.36 -4.13 3.31
N CYS A 98 22.22 -2.80 3.21
CA CYS A 98 21.62 -1.99 4.27
C CYS A 98 20.18 -2.45 4.58
N ALA A 99 19.39 -2.74 3.54
CA ALA A 99 18.05 -3.26 3.69
C ALA A 99 18.05 -4.65 4.37
N ALA A 100 18.92 -5.56 3.92
CA ALA A 100 19.05 -6.88 4.51
C ALA A 100 19.45 -6.81 6.00
N LEU A 101 20.37 -5.91 6.36
CA LEU A 101 20.73 -5.63 7.76
C LEU A 101 19.56 -5.07 8.56
N GLY A 102 18.83 -4.10 8.01
CA GLY A 102 17.65 -3.52 8.66
C GLY A 102 16.56 -4.56 8.90
N LEU A 103 16.31 -5.43 7.91
CA LEU A 103 15.39 -6.56 8.05
C LEU A 103 15.90 -7.61 9.05
N PHE A 104 17.19 -7.90 9.04
CA PHE A 104 17.79 -8.81 10.01
C PHE A 104 17.61 -8.29 11.45
N VAL A 105 17.81 -7.00 11.70
CA VAL A 105 17.54 -6.38 13.00
C VAL A 105 16.05 -6.42 13.34
N LEU A 106 15.18 -6.13 12.39
CA LEU A 106 13.72 -6.16 12.58
C LEU A 106 13.23 -7.55 12.99
N PHE A 107 13.78 -8.62 12.39
CA PHE A 107 13.43 -10.01 12.70
C PHE A 107 14.26 -10.64 13.82
N ARG A 108 15.30 -9.95 14.31
CA ARG A 108 16.05 -10.36 15.50
C ARG A 108 15.20 -10.12 16.75
N ARG A 109 14.19 -10.98 16.92
CA ARG A 109 13.37 -11.05 18.13
C ARG A 109 14.26 -11.60 19.24
N ASN A 110 14.56 -10.77 20.24
CA ASN A 110 15.19 -11.22 21.47
C ASN A 110 14.17 -12.10 22.19
N ASN A 111 14.46 -13.40 22.31
CA ASN A 111 13.73 -14.28 23.23
C ASN A 111 14.10 -13.93 24.66
#